data_AF-A0A385STD2-F1
#
_entry.id   AF-A0A385STD2-F1
#
_cell.length_a   1.000
_cell.length_b   1.000
_cell.length_c   1.000
_cell.angle_alpha   90.00
_cell.angle_beta   90.00
_cell.angle_gamma   90.00
#
_symmetry.space_group_name_H-M   'P 1'
#
loop_
_entity.id
_entity.type
_entity.pdbx_description
1 polymer ?
#
loop_
_entity_poly.entity_id
_entity_poly.type
_entity_poly.pdbx_seq_one_letter_code
_entity_poly.pdbx_strand_id
1 'polypeptide(L)'
;MKLLLTSAGISNKSIRNALVDLLGKPIEDSKALFVPTAIYGIRGGAEIIRGVICGTLGDPFCEAGWKSLGVLELTALPTIKKELWVPMLQETDALLVGGGDCQYLCYWMQQSGLAEMLPSLLHKMVYVGLSAGSMIMTRFGTTYGNHTLPPNSDKCLGMVDFAIHPHLDHEQFPDNSLANQEKLAKTLLVPSYMIDDQTAIKFVDSTIEVVSEGKWKLFDPDKTRAAT
;
A
#
# COMPACT_ATOMS: atom_id res chain seq x y z
N MET A 1 -4.89 6.94 12.70
CA MET A 1 -4.19 5.85 11.99
C MET A 1 -2.83 6.34 11.50
N LYS A 2 -1.82 5.46 11.48
CA LYS A 2 -0.49 5.76 10.92
C LYS A 2 -0.28 5.00 9.61
N LEU A 3 -0.21 5.71 8.49
CA LEU A 3 0.04 5.12 7.17
C LEU A 3 1.26 5.76 6.51
N LEU A 4 2.06 4.93 5.83
CA LEU A 4 3.04 5.35 4.85
C LEU A 4 2.71 4.66 3.54
N LEU A 5 2.12 5.41 2.61
CA LEU A 5 1.60 4.91 1.35
C LEU A 5 2.62 5.23 0.24
N THR A 6 3.44 4.26 -0.12
CA THR A 6 4.56 4.42 -1.06
C THR A 6 4.18 3.99 -2.48
N SER A 7 4.88 4.54 -3.48
CA SER A 7 4.82 4.01 -4.84
C SER A 7 5.60 2.70 -4.97
N ALA A 8 6.90 2.70 -4.62
CA ALA A 8 7.81 1.57 -4.83
C ALA A 8 8.47 1.00 -3.56
N GLY A 9 8.08 1.43 -2.36
CA GLY A 9 8.63 0.95 -1.09
C GLY A 9 9.50 2.01 -0.42
N ILE A 10 10.55 1.58 0.28
CA ILE A 10 11.47 2.45 1.02
C ILE A 10 12.64 2.82 0.08
N SER A 11 12.32 3.52 -1.00
CA SER A 11 13.20 3.78 -2.14
C SER A 11 14.25 4.87 -1.92
N ASN A 12 14.08 5.71 -0.89
CA ASN A 12 15.02 6.77 -0.58
C ASN A 12 15.08 7.10 0.92
N LYS A 13 16.03 7.96 1.28
CA LYS A 13 16.32 8.32 2.67
C LYS A 13 15.15 9.10 3.30
N SER A 14 14.47 9.96 2.54
CA SER A 14 13.32 10.71 3.03
C SER A 14 12.17 9.78 3.43
N ILE A 15 11.84 8.79 2.60
CA ILE A 15 10.82 7.77 2.92
C ILE A 15 11.27 6.92 4.12
N ARG A 16 12.54 6.51 4.18
CA ARG A 16 13.07 5.77 5.34
C ARG A 16 12.95 6.56 6.64
N ASN A 17 13.28 7.85 6.61
CA ASN A 17 13.17 8.72 7.79
C ASN A 17 11.70 8.89 8.20
N ALA A 18 10.79 9.10 7.25
CA ALA A 18 9.36 9.20 7.54
C ALA A 18 8.82 7.91 8.19
N LEU A 19 9.29 6.74 7.76
CA LEU A 19 8.96 5.46 8.41
C LEU A 19 9.48 5.40 9.85
N VAL A 20 10.75 5.75 10.09
CA VAL A 20 11.34 5.79 11.44
C VAL A 20 10.57 6.75 12.35
N ASP A 21 10.16 7.92 11.84
CA ASP A 21 9.36 8.88 12.59
C ASP A 21 7.99 8.31 12.98
N LEU A 22 7.33 7.58 12.07
CA LEU A 22 6.03 6.94 12.36
C LEU A 22 6.15 5.81 13.39
N LEU A 23 7.23 5.02 13.30
CA LEU A 23 7.56 3.94 14.23
C LEU A 23 7.95 4.47 15.61
N GLY A 24 8.60 5.64 15.68
CA GLY A 24 9.16 6.21 16.91
C GLY A 24 10.42 5.50 17.40
N LYS A 25 11.00 4.62 16.57
CA LYS A 25 12.21 3.84 16.84
C LYS A 25 12.85 3.38 15.52
N PRO A 26 14.12 2.95 15.52
CA PRO A 26 14.78 2.41 14.33
C PRO A 26 14.03 1.21 13.74
N ILE A 27 14.18 1.00 12.43
CA ILE A 27 13.62 -0.16 11.71
C ILE A 27 14.22 -1.45 12.28
N GLU A 28 15.51 -1.39 12.63
CA GLU A 28 16.31 -2.46 13.22
C GLU A 28 15.81 -2.93 14.60
N ASP A 29 14.99 -2.11 15.27
CA ASP A 29 14.34 -2.43 16.54
C ASP A 29 12.84 -2.74 16.39
N SER A 30 12.35 -2.76 15.15
CA SER A 30 10.93 -2.91 14.81
C SER A 30 10.63 -4.28 14.21
N LYS A 31 9.51 -4.89 14.61
CA LYS A 31 8.98 -6.14 14.06
C LYS A 31 8.02 -5.83 12.92
N ALA A 32 8.15 -6.54 11.80
CA ALA A 32 7.26 -6.38 10.65
C ALA A 32 6.58 -7.70 10.24
N LEU A 33 5.36 -7.58 9.73
CA LEU A 33 4.68 -8.64 8.98
C LEU A 33 4.45 -8.20 7.55
N PHE A 34 4.82 -9.06 6.61
CA PHE A 34 4.58 -8.86 5.19
C PHE A 34 3.34 -9.59 4.71
N VAL A 35 2.46 -8.86 4.03
CA VAL A 35 1.27 -9.37 3.34
C VAL A 35 1.55 -9.41 1.83
N PRO A 36 1.91 -10.57 1.27
CA PRO A 36 2.21 -10.72 -0.16
C PRO A 36 0.96 -10.85 -1.04
N THR A 37 -0.24 -10.90 -0.45
CA THR A 37 -1.45 -11.46 -1.07
C THR A 37 -1.78 -10.86 -2.43
N ALA A 38 -1.60 -9.55 -2.62
CA ALA A 38 -1.81 -8.87 -3.91
C ALA A 38 -1.00 -9.49 -5.07
N ILE A 39 0.20 -9.97 -4.78
CA ILE A 39 1.16 -10.49 -5.77
C ILE A 39 0.68 -11.83 -6.36
N TYR A 40 -0.12 -12.62 -5.63
CA TYR A 40 -0.72 -13.84 -6.20
C TYR A 40 -1.73 -13.55 -7.31
N GLY A 41 -2.28 -12.33 -7.36
CA GLY A 41 -3.19 -11.88 -8.42
C GLY A 41 -2.49 -11.52 -9.73
N ILE A 42 -1.16 -11.66 -9.85
CA ILE A 42 -0.40 -11.34 -11.06
C ILE A 42 0.48 -12.51 -11.52
N ARG A 43 0.84 -12.50 -12.81
CA ARG A 43 1.66 -13.55 -13.42
C ARG A 43 3.05 -13.61 -12.75
N GLY A 44 3.50 -14.84 -12.44
CA GLY A 44 4.81 -15.05 -11.82
C GLY A 44 4.85 -14.75 -10.32
N GLY A 45 3.68 -14.68 -9.66
CA GLY A 45 3.56 -14.22 -8.27
C GLY A 45 4.52 -14.88 -7.28
N ALA A 46 4.75 -16.20 -7.37
CA ALA A 46 5.67 -16.88 -6.45
C ALA A 46 7.12 -16.36 -6.53
N GLU A 47 7.64 -16.14 -7.75
CA GLU A 47 9.00 -15.60 -7.94
C GLU A 47 9.08 -14.13 -7.53
N ILE A 48 8.02 -13.35 -7.80
CA ILE A 48 7.94 -11.95 -7.37
C ILE A 48 7.93 -11.87 -5.83
N ILE A 49 7.13 -12.70 -5.16
CA ILE A 49 7.08 -12.76 -3.68
C ILE A 49 8.45 -13.09 -3.12
N ARG A 50 9.11 -14.12 -3.66
CA ARG A 50 10.49 -14.47 -3.27
C ARG A 50 11.42 -13.28 -3.48
N GLY A 51 11.34 -12.62 -4.62
CA GLY A 51 12.19 -11.47 -4.94
C GLY A 51 12.01 -10.30 -3.98
N VAL A 52 10.77 -9.95 -3.64
CA VAL A 52 10.45 -8.89 -2.67
C VAL A 52 10.95 -9.28 -1.27
N ILE A 53 10.67 -10.51 -0.82
CA ILE A 53 11.12 -11.01 0.49
C ILE A 53 12.64 -11.00 0.61
N CYS A 54 13.35 -11.42 -0.43
CA CYS A 54 14.82 -11.50 -0.43
C CYS A 54 15.51 -10.20 -0.86
N GLY A 55 14.76 -9.11 -1.10
CA GLY A 55 15.33 -7.84 -1.57
C GLY A 55 16.05 -7.92 -2.92
N THR A 56 15.73 -8.93 -3.75
CA THR A 56 16.31 -9.08 -5.09
C THR A 56 15.43 -8.48 -6.19
N LEU A 57 14.28 -7.92 -5.83
CA LEU A 57 13.34 -7.27 -6.74
C LEU A 57 12.70 -6.06 -6.05
N GLY A 58 12.75 -4.91 -6.73
CA GLY A 58 12.21 -3.64 -6.22
C GLY A 58 13.12 -2.95 -5.21
N ASP A 59 12.63 -1.85 -4.64
CA ASP A 59 13.31 -1.11 -3.57
C ASP A 59 13.18 -1.83 -2.21
N PRO A 60 14.00 -1.43 -1.21
CA PRO A 60 13.91 -2.00 0.13
C PRO A 60 12.48 -1.97 0.69
N PHE A 61 12.01 -3.14 1.15
CA PHE A 61 10.69 -3.29 1.75
C PHE A 61 10.73 -4.38 2.84
N CYS A 62 10.83 -5.65 2.44
CA CYS A 62 11.04 -6.77 3.36
C CYS A 62 12.49 -6.82 3.88
N GLU A 63 13.48 -6.57 3.03
CA GLU A 63 14.91 -6.48 3.41
C GLU A 63 15.32 -5.05 3.84
N ALA A 64 14.45 -4.33 4.56
CA ALA A 64 14.75 -2.99 5.05
C ALA A 64 15.57 -2.95 6.36
N GLY A 65 15.97 -4.13 6.87
CA GLY A 65 16.72 -4.28 8.11
C GLY A 65 15.87 -4.49 9.37
N TRP A 66 14.62 -4.96 9.23
CA TRP A 66 13.72 -5.19 10.37
C TRP A 66 14.33 -6.11 11.43
N LYS A 67 14.01 -5.87 12.70
CA LYS A 67 14.40 -6.76 13.83
C LYS A 67 13.96 -8.20 13.58
N SER A 68 12.75 -8.35 13.05
CA SER A 68 12.19 -9.61 12.60
C SER A 68 11.15 -9.34 11.53
N LEU A 69 11.13 -10.20 10.52
CA LEU A 69 10.13 -10.21 9.46
C LEU A 69 9.36 -11.53 9.50
N GLY A 70 8.04 -11.46 9.54
CA GLY A 70 7.15 -12.60 9.30
C GLY A 70 6.31 -12.40 8.04
N VAL A 71 5.64 -13.46 7.58
CA VAL A 71 4.69 -13.42 6.46
C VAL A 71 3.29 -13.71 6.98
N LEU A 72 2.33 -12.86 6.61
CA LEU A 72 0.92 -13.01 6.92
C LEU A 72 0.15 -13.23 5.61
N GLU A 73 -0.15 -14.49 5.30
CA GLU A 73 -0.89 -14.85 4.10
C GLU A 73 -2.40 -14.84 4.35
N LEU A 74 -3.10 -13.85 3.78
CA LEU A 74 -4.52 -13.60 4.04
C LEU A 74 -5.43 -14.76 3.59
N THR A 75 -5.05 -15.49 2.55
CA THR A 75 -5.83 -16.63 2.02
C THR A 75 -5.88 -17.81 3.01
N ALA A 76 -4.88 -17.95 3.88
CA ALA A 76 -4.84 -18.99 4.90
C ALA A 76 -5.71 -18.63 6.13
N LEU A 77 -5.84 -17.34 6.44
CA LEU A 77 -6.44 -16.84 7.69
C LEU A 77 -7.87 -17.36 7.96
N PRO A 78 -8.78 -17.46 6.98
CA PRO A 78 -10.12 -18.01 7.21
C PRO A 78 -10.16 -19.46 7.68
N THR A 79 -9.07 -20.21 7.48
CA THR A 79 -8.97 -21.64 7.83
C THR A 79 -8.21 -21.92 9.13
N ILE A 80 -7.67 -20.87 9.76
CA ILE A 80 -6.94 -20.97 11.04
C ILE A 80 -7.68 -20.19 12.14
N LYS A 81 -7.54 -20.66 13.38
CA LYS A 81 -8.16 -19.97 14.52
C LYS A 81 -7.50 -18.62 14.79
N LYS A 82 -8.30 -17.62 15.17
CA LYS A 82 -7.81 -16.25 15.43
C LYS A 82 -6.73 -16.20 16.51
N GLU A 83 -6.81 -17.08 17.51
CA GLU A 83 -5.84 -17.18 18.60
C GLU A 83 -4.39 -17.45 18.12
N LEU A 84 -4.20 -18.00 16.91
CA LEU A 84 -2.87 -18.31 16.37
C LEU A 84 -2.20 -17.12 15.67
N TRP A 85 -2.96 -16.13 15.20
CA TRP A 85 -2.42 -15.07 14.34
C TRP A 85 -2.73 -13.65 14.81
N VAL A 86 -3.85 -13.43 15.52
CA VAL A 86 -4.19 -12.12 16.07
C VAL A 86 -3.15 -11.63 17.08
N PRO A 87 -2.62 -12.45 18.01
CA PRO A 87 -1.56 -12.00 18.92
C PRO A 87 -0.29 -11.54 18.18
N MET A 88 0.13 -12.28 17.16
CA MET A 88 1.29 -11.92 16.32
C MET A 88 1.08 -10.53 15.68
N LEU A 89 -0.12 -10.26 15.16
CA LEU A 89 -0.45 -8.98 14.56
C LEU A 89 -0.47 -7.84 15.60
N GLN A 90 -0.95 -8.09 16.83
CA GLN A 90 -0.96 -7.10 17.90
C GLN A 90 0.44 -6.73 18.43
N GLU A 91 1.40 -7.65 18.30
CA GLU A 91 2.80 -7.43 18.67
C GLU A 91 3.67 -6.83 17.54
N THR A 92 3.08 -6.60 16.37
CA THR A 92 3.76 -6.11 15.17
C THR A 92 3.82 -4.58 15.17
N ASP A 93 4.99 -4.02 14.86
CA ASP A 93 5.19 -2.57 14.77
C ASP A 93 4.79 -2.03 13.39
N ALA A 94 5.07 -2.80 12.32
CA ALA A 94 4.75 -2.44 10.94
C ALA A 94 4.05 -3.57 10.17
N LEU A 95 2.93 -3.26 9.52
CA LEU A 95 2.30 -4.14 8.54
C LEU A 95 2.69 -3.68 7.14
N LEU A 96 3.52 -4.48 6.47
CA LEU A 96 3.99 -4.24 5.11
C LEU A 96 3.02 -4.90 4.14
N VAL A 97 2.39 -4.15 3.26
CA VAL A 97 1.41 -4.68 2.31
C VAL A 97 1.92 -4.49 0.88
N GLY A 98 2.16 -5.61 0.20
CA GLY A 98 2.80 -5.65 -1.10
C GLY A 98 1.96 -5.08 -2.26
N GLY A 99 2.65 -4.81 -3.36
CA GLY A 99 2.04 -4.46 -4.65
C GLY A 99 1.40 -5.67 -5.33
N GLY A 100 0.77 -5.46 -6.49
CA GLY A 100 0.07 -6.52 -7.24
C GLY A 100 -1.35 -6.11 -7.61
N ASP A 101 -2.32 -7.01 -7.46
CA ASP A 101 -3.70 -6.75 -7.83
C ASP A 101 -4.52 -6.18 -6.65
N CYS A 102 -5.13 -4.98 -6.82
CA CYS A 102 -5.88 -4.33 -5.74
C CYS A 102 -7.22 -5.05 -5.44
N GLN A 103 -7.90 -5.59 -6.47
CA GLN A 103 -9.15 -6.33 -6.26
C GLN A 103 -8.89 -7.60 -5.46
N TYR A 104 -7.84 -8.34 -5.82
CA TYR A 104 -7.45 -9.55 -5.09
C TYR A 104 -7.09 -9.26 -3.64
N LEU A 105 -6.29 -8.21 -3.42
CA LEU A 105 -5.88 -7.80 -2.07
C LEU A 105 -7.07 -7.32 -1.24
N CYS A 106 -7.91 -6.44 -1.78
CA CYS A 106 -9.06 -5.87 -1.08
C CYS A 106 -10.05 -6.97 -0.68
N TYR A 107 -10.33 -7.91 -1.59
CA TYR A 107 -11.17 -9.06 -1.31
C TYR A 107 -10.63 -9.89 -0.15
N TRP A 108 -9.36 -10.28 -0.17
CA TRP A 108 -8.79 -11.12 0.90
C TRP A 108 -8.57 -10.36 2.21
N MET A 109 -8.35 -9.05 2.19
CA MET A 109 -8.39 -8.20 3.38
C MET A 109 -9.76 -8.28 4.07
N GLN A 110 -10.85 -8.23 3.29
CA GLN A 110 -12.21 -8.37 3.80
C GLN A 110 -12.50 -9.80 4.28
N GLN A 111 -12.22 -10.82 3.45
CA GLN A 111 -12.56 -12.22 3.76
C GLN A 111 -11.77 -12.79 4.94
N SER A 112 -10.52 -12.35 5.14
CA SER A 112 -9.71 -12.76 6.30
C SER A 112 -10.15 -12.11 7.62
N GLY A 113 -11.00 -11.08 7.55
CA GLY A 113 -11.35 -10.23 8.68
C GLY A 113 -10.27 -9.22 9.09
N LEU A 114 -9.13 -9.16 8.36
CA LEU A 114 -8.07 -8.19 8.66
C LEU A 114 -8.56 -6.74 8.47
N ALA A 115 -9.35 -6.48 7.43
CA ALA A 115 -9.89 -5.15 7.13
C ALA A 115 -10.69 -4.56 8.33
N GLU A 116 -11.49 -5.38 9.00
CA GLU A 116 -12.28 -4.97 10.17
C GLU A 116 -11.40 -4.60 11.37
N MET A 117 -10.22 -5.23 11.49
CA MET A 117 -9.31 -5.00 12.61
C MET A 117 -8.38 -3.79 12.40
N LEU A 118 -8.18 -3.35 11.15
CA LEU A 118 -7.27 -2.25 10.82
C LEU A 118 -7.50 -0.98 11.66
N PRO A 119 -8.74 -0.46 11.84
CA PRO A 119 -8.93 0.76 12.63
C PRO A 119 -8.33 0.68 14.03
N SER A 120 -8.52 -0.45 14.73
CA SER A 120 -7.97 -0.68 16.07
C SER A 120 -6.45 -0.83 16.06
N LEU A 121 -5.92 -1.61 15.11
CA LEU A 121 -4.49 -1.91 15.03
C LEU A 121 -3.65 -0.69 14.66
N LEU A 122 -4.15 0.15 13.75
CA LEU A 122 -3.43 1.30 13.20
C LEU A 122 -3.31 2.50 14.16
N HIS A 123 -3.81 2.38 15.38
CA HIS A 123 -3.46 3.27 16.49
C HIS A 123 -2.08 2.95 17.10
N LYS A 124 -1.63 1.69 16.99
CA LYS A 124 -0.37 1.20 17.61
C LYS A 124 0.66 0.77 16.57
N MET A 125 0.20 0.38 15.39
CA MET A 125 1.02 -0.14 14.29
C MET A 125 1.06 0.85 13.13
N VAL A 126 2.16 0.82 12.37
CA VAL A 126 2.30 1.56 11.11
C VAL A 126 1.90 0.66 9.95
N TYR A 127 0.99 1.12 9.09
CA TYR A 127 0.75 0.49 7.80
C TYR A 127 1.74 1.03 6.78
N VAL A 128 2.47 0.16 6.08
CA VAL A 128 3.34 0.55 4.97
C VAL A 128 2.82 -0.12 3.69
N GLY A 129 2.24 0.68 2.81
CA GLY A 129 1.74 0.20 1.51
C GLY A 129 2.82 0.31 0.43
N LEU A 130 2.89 -0.69 -0.44
CA LEU A 130 3.67 -0.71 -1.67
C LEU A 130 2.71 -0.78 -2.85
N SER A 131 2.73 0.21 -3.76
CA SER A 131 1.94 0.20 -4.99
C SER A 131 0.45 -0.13 -4.72
N ALA A 132 -0.07 -1.28 -5.14
CA ALA A 132 -1.42 -1.74 -4.83
C ALA A 132 -1.75 -1.74 -3.31
N GLY A 133 -0.80 -2.10 -2.45
CA GLY A 133 -0.95 -1.99 -1.00
C GLY A 133 -1.22 -0.56 -0.53
N SER A 134 -0.64 0.44 -1.21
CA SER A 134 -0.98 1.84 -0.97
C SER A 134 -2.36 2.19 -1.50
N MET A 135 -2.65 1.81 -2.74
CA MET A 135 -3.91 2.14 -3.42
C MET A 135 -5.14 1.64 -2.66
N ILE A 136 -5.11 0.41 -2.14
CA ILE A 136 -6.29 -0.16 -1.46
C ILE A 136 -6.70 0.61 -0.21
N MET A 137 -5.81 1.37 0.44
CA MET A 137 -6.19 2.18 1.59
C MET A 137 -7.00 3.42 1.19
N THR A 138 -6.97 3.79 -0.08
CA THR A 138 -7.52 5.03 -0.64
C THR A 138 -8.88 4.78 -1.31
N ARG A 139 -9.42 5.75 -2.05
CA ARG A 139 -10.72 5.67 -2.75
C ARG A 139 -10.63 5.13 -4.17
N PHE A 140 -9.48 4.61 -4.58
CA PHE A 140 -9.28 4.07 -5.92
C PHE A 140 -8.36 2.84 -5.89
N GLY A 141 -8.65 1.87 -6.76
CA GLY A 141 -7.84 0.67 -6.95
C GLY A 141 -8.07 0.05 -8.32
N THR A 142 -7.10 -0.73 -8.79
CA THR A 142 -7.11 -1.36 -10.11
C THR A 142 -7.13 -2.89 -10.02
N THR A 143 -7.32 -3.56 -11.15
CA THR A 143 -7.17 -5.01 -11.26
C THR A 143 -6.56 -5.34 -12.61
N TYR A 144 -5.76 -6.40 -12.64
CA TYR A 144 -5.20 -7.01 -13.84
C TYR A 144 -6.13 -8.11 -14.41
N GLY A 145 -7.18 -8.51 -13.70
CA GLY A 145 -8.17 -9.48 -14.18
C GLY A 145 -7.65 -10.92 -14.27
N ASN A 146 -6.55 -11.27 -13.62
CA ASN A 146 -5.93 -12.60 -13.69
C ASN A 146 -6.44 -13.59 -12.63
N HIS A 147 -7.62 -13.36 -12.07
CA HIS A 147 -8.20 -14.18 -11.00
C HIS A 147 -9.70 -14.41 -11.20
N THR A 148 -10.26 -15.38 -10.48
CA THR A 148 -11.66 -15.79 -10.59
C THR A 148 -12.60 -15.18 -9.53
N LEU A 149 -12.12 -14.19 -8.77
CA LEU A 149 -12.95 -13.48 -7.81
C LEU A 149 -14.14 -12.79 -8.50
N PRO A 150 -15.25 -12.53 -7.77
CA PRO A 150 -16.40 -11.84 -8.34
C PRO A 150 -15.99 -10.50 -9.00
N PRO A 151 -16.39 -10.24 -10.26
CA PRO A 151 -15.96 -9.04 -10.99
C PRO A 151 -16.31 -7.71 -10.29
N ASN A 152 -17.37 -7.72 -9.48
CA ASN A 152 -17.87 -6.54 -8.75
C ASN A 152 -17.32 -6.42 -7.33
N SER A 153 -16.36 -7.27 -6.92
CA SER A 153 -15.68 -7.10 -5.63
C SER A 153 -14.94 -5.77 -5.58
N ASP A 154 -14.89 -5.18 -4.39
CA ASP A 154 -14.20 -3.91 -4.17
C ASP A 154 -12.72 -3.98 -4.54
N LYS A 155 -12.17 -2.84 -4.96
CA LYS A 155 -10.75 -2.68 -5.31
C LYS A 155 -9.99 -1.83 -4.30
N CYS A 156 -10.68 -1.32 -3.29
CA CYS A 156 -10.13 -0.50 -2.23
C CYS A 156 -11.01 -0.53 -0.98
N LEU A 157 -10.40 -0.38 0.18
CA LEU A 157 -11.04 -0.29 1.49
C LEU A 157 -11.57 1.12 1.78
N GLY A 158 -11.05 2.17 1.12
CA GLY A 158 -11.55 3.54 1.30
C GLY A 158 -11.33 4.12 2.70
N MET A 159 -10.20 3.80 3.34
CA MET A 159 -9.86 4.22 4.70
C MET A 159 -9.43 5.70 4.78
N VAL A 160 -9.01 6.29 3.66
CA VAL A 160 -8.67 7.72 3.53
C VAL A 160 -9.34 8.33 2.30
N ASP A 161 -9.68 9.62 2.38
CA ASP A 161 -10.52 10.34 1.40
C ASP A 161 -9.74 10.98 0.24
N PHE A 162 -8.78 10.26 -0.30
CA PHE A 162 -8.08 10.63 -1.54
C PHE A 162 -7.82 9.37 -2.39
N ALA A 163 -7.20 9.53 -3.55
CA ALA A 163 -6.72 8.45 -4.39
C ALA A 163 -5.21 8.57 -4.60
N ILE A 164 -4.52 7.44 -4.73
CA ILE A 164 -3.10 7.37 -5.12
C ILE A 164 -2.98 6.69 -6.48
N HIS A 165 -2.15 7.26 -7.34
CA HIS A 165 -1.76 6.72 -8.64
C HIS A 165 -0.23 6.54 -8.65
N PRO A 166 0.28 5.33 -8.34
CA PRO A 166 1.72 5.09 -8.23
C PRO A 166 2.39 4.97 -9.61
N HIS A 167 3.72 4.90 -9.60
CA HIS A 167 4.58 4.69 -10.77
C HIS A 167 4.39 5.75 -11.86
N LEU A 168 4.22 7.02 -11.47
CA LEU A 168 4.10 8.15 -12.39
C LEU A 168 5.27 8.18 -13.39
N ASP A 169 4.93 8.17 -14.69
CA ASP A 169 5.88 8.21 -15.81
C ASP A 169 6.95 7.08 -15.80
N HIS A 170 6.70 5.97 -15.10
CA HIS A 170 7.64 4.86 -15.03
C HIS A 170 7.63 3.99 -16.30
N GLU A 171 8.80 3.61 -16.83
CA GLU A 171 8.93 2.92 -18.12
C GLU A 171 8.22 1.56 -18.16
N GLN A 172 8.18 0.84 -17.03
CA GLN A 172 7.46 -0.45 -16.92
C GLN A 172 5.94 -0.28 -16.82
N PHE A 173 5.44 0.94 -16.64
CA PHE A 173 4.03 1.29 -16.52
C PHE A 173 3.68 2.42 -17.50
N PRO A 174 3.78 2.20 -18.83
CA PRO A 174 3.60 3.27 -19.81
C PRO A 174 2.21 3.93 -19.74
N ASP A 175 1.20 3.19 -19.29
CA ASP A 175 -0.15 3.72 -19.10
C ASP A 175 -0.26 4.70 -17.92
N ASN A 176 0.71 4.68 -17.00
CA ASN A 176 0.80 5.58 -15.84
C ASN A 176 1.47 6.93 -16.17
N SER A 177 1.45 7.34 -17.44
CA SER A 177 1.89 8.69 -17.81
C SER A 177 1.06 9.76 -17.11
N LEU A 178 1.66 10.94 -16.85
CA LEU A 178 0.97 12.06 -16.23
C LEU A 178 -0.36 12.40 -16.94
N ALA A 179 -0.34 12.44 -18.26
CA ALA A 179 -1.52 12.78 -19.06
C ALA A 179 -2.66 11.77 -18.90
N ASN A 180 -2.35 10.48 -18.78
CA ASN A 180 -3.35 9.44 -18.56
C ASN A 180 -3.88 9.49 -17.13
N GLN A 181 -3.00 9.63 -16.14
CA GLN A 181 -3.39 9.74 -14.74
C GLN A 181 -4.24 11.00 -14.50
N GLU A 182 -3.99 12.12 -15.17
CA GLU A 182 -4.82 13.32 -15.09
C GLU A 182 -6.22 13.12 -15.68
N LYS A 183 -6.33 12.39 -16.80
CA LYS A 183 -7.63 12.03 -17.36
C LYS A 183 -8.42 11.17 -16.39
N LEU A 184 -7.76 10.18 -15.77
CA LEU A 184 -8.36 9.33 -14.75
C LEU A 184 -8.76 10.12 -13.50
N ALA A 185 -7.90 11.00 -13.00
CA ALA A 185 -8.17 11.80 -11.81
C ALA A 185 -9.42 12.68 -11.98
N LYS A 186 -9.69 13.19 -13.20
CA LYS A 186 -10.92 13.94 -13.52
C LYS A 186 -12.20 13.11 -13.41
N THR A 187 -12.12 11.78 -13.46
CA THR A 187 -13.29 10.90 -13.27
C THR A 187 -13.56 10.60 -11.80
N LEU A 188 -12.64 10.97 -10.90
CA LEU A 188 -12.75 10.73 -9.46
C LEU A 188 -13.28 11.97 -8.74
N LEU A 189 -14.08 11.75 -7.70
CA LEU A 189 -14.68 12.80 -6.87
C LEU A 189 -13.82 13.18 -5.66
N VAL A 190 -12.56 12.73 -5.63
CA VAL A 190 -11.64 12.94 -4.51
C VAL A 190 -10.29 13.45 -5.02
N PRO A 191 -9.50 14.13 -4.16
CA PRO A 191 -8.13 14.49 -4.49
C PRO A 191 -7.33 13.27 -4.95
N SER A 192 -6.55 13.43 -6.01
CA SER A 192 -5.75 12.36 -6.62
C SER A 192 -4.29 12.74 -6.60
N TYR A 193 -3.48 11.93 -5.95
CA TYR A 193 -2.02 12.08 -5.90
C TYR A 193 -1.39 11.14 -6.93
N MET A 194 -0.82 11.71 -7.98
CA MET A 194 0.10 11.03 -8.87
C MET A 194 1.49 11.08 -8.26
N ILE A 195 2.11 9.93 -8.01
CA ILE A 195 3.40 9.84 -7.33
C ILE A 195 4.35 8.92 -8.10
N ASP A 196 5.60 9.32 -8.22
CA ASP A 196 6.66 8.46 -8.74
C ASP A 196 7.24 7.55 -7.64
N ASP A 197 8.19 6.71 -8.03
CA ASP A 197 8.80 5.70 -7.17
C ASP A 197 9.66 6.28 -6.04
N GLN A 198 10.02 7.56 -6.14
CA GLN A 198 10.74 8.30 -5.11
C GLN A 198 9.82 9.09 -4.18
N THR A 199 8.52 8.78 -4.19
CA THR A 199 7.49 9.51 -3.44
C THR A 199 6.60 8.59 -2.61
N ALA A 200 6.22 9.07 -1.43
CA ALA A 200 5.24 8.46 -0.55
C ALA A 200 4.29 9.52 0.03
N ILE A 201 3.12 9.07 0.48
CA ILE A 201 2.18 9.86 1.26
C ILE A 201 2.16 9.33 2.68
N LYS A 202 2.59 10.17 3.61
CA LYS A 202 2.49 9.93 5.04
C LYS A 202 1.15 10.47 5.53
N PHE A 203 0.44 9.64 6.26
CA PHE A 203 -0.85 9.99 6.85
C PHE A 203 -0.85 9.68 8.34
N VAL A 204 -1.12 10.70 9.15
CA VAL A 204 -1.28 10.57 10.61
C VAL A 204 -2.59 11.20 11.01
N ASP A 205 -3.54 10.33 11.36
CA ASP A 205 -4.91 10.65 11.78
C ASP A 205 -5.73 11.44 10.75
N SER A 206 -5.45 12.72 10.56
CA SER A 206 -6.08 13.60 9.55
C SER A 206 -5.07 14.41 8.75
N THR A 207 -3.78 14.31 9.09
CA THR A 207 -2.70 15.08 8.45
C THR A 207 -2.12 14.29 7.30
N ILE A 208 -2.11 14.91 6.11
CA ILE A 208 -1.48 14.38 4.90
C ILE A 208 -0.17 15.12 4.66
N GLU A 209 0.91 14.38 4.47
CA GLU A 209 2.23 14.90 4.13
C GLU A 209 2.77 14.13 2.91
N VAL A 210 3.20 14.85 1.87
CA VAL A 210 3.90 14.23 0.73
C VAL A 210 5.39 14.21 1.04
N VAL A 211 5.97 13.02 1.11
CA VAL A 211 7.40 12.78 1.34
C VAL A 211 8.01 12.37 0.01
N SER A 212 8.87 13.22 -0.57
CA SER A 212 9.34 13.02 -1.94
C SER A 212 10.78 13.48 -2.14
N GLU A 213 11.54 12.68 -2.89
CA GLU A 213 12.78 13.09 -3.56
C GLU A 213 12.60 13.07 -5.10
N GLY A 214 11.36 12.93 -5.58
CA GLY A 214 11.01 12.76 -6.97
C GLY A 214 9.94 13.73 -7.45
N LYS A 215 9.11 13.26 -8.39
CA LYS A 215 8.02 13.99 -9.01
C LYS A 215 6.68 13.49 -8.49
N TRP A 216 5.81 14.44 -8.24
CA TRP A 216 4.42 14.16 -7.92
C TRP A 216 3.52 15.29 -8.39
N LYS A 217 2.22 14.99 -8.52
CA LYS A 217 1.20 15.98 -8.82
C LYS A 217 -0.05 15.68 -8.02
N LEU A 218 -0.64 16.73 -7.46
CA LEU A 218 -1.99 16.67 -6.90
C LEU A 218 -2.99 17.21 -7.92
N PHE A 219 -3.98 16.40 -8.26
CA PHE A 219 -5.21 16.84 -8.90
C PHE A 219 -6.31 16.98 -7.85
N ASP A 220 -6.86 18.19 -7.72
CA ASP A 220 -7.91 18.51 -6.76
C ASP A 220 -9.20 18.89 -7.52
N PRO A 221 -10.25 18.04 -7.46
CA PRO A 221 -11.48 18.26 -8.21
C PRO A 221 -12.23 19.53 -7.75
N ASP A 222 -12.13 19.90 -6.48
CA ASP A 222 -12.87 21.06 -5.94
C ASP A 222 -12.23 22.38 -6.35
N LYS A 223 -10.89 22.44 -6.37
CA LYS A 223 -10.17 23.59 -6.93
C LYS A 223 -10.41 23.74 -8.43
N THR A 224 -10.58 22.64 -9.14
CA THR A 224 -10.84 22.66 -10.59
C THR A 224 -12.26 23.14 -10.89
N ARG A 225 -13.27 22.71 -10.11
CA ARG A 225 -14.67 23.16 -10.25
C ARG A 225 -14.86 24.64 -9.92
N ALA A 226 -14.11 25.17 -8.96
CA ALA A 226 -14.16 26.59 -8.62
C ALA A 226 -13.54 27.50 -9.71
N ALA A 227 -12.76 26.93 -10.64
CA ALA A 227 -12.07 27.65 -11.70
C ALA A 227 -12.80 27.59 -13.06
N THR A 228 -13.93 26.88 -13.16
CA THR A 228 -14.79 26.73 -14.34
C THR A 228 -16.12 27.43 -14.15
#